data_AF-A0A537S3Y6-F1
#
_entry.id   AF-A0A537S3Y6-F1
#
_cell.length_a   1.000
_cell.length_b   1.000
_cell.length_c   1.000
_cell.angle_alpha   90.00
_cell.angle_beta   90.00
_cell.angle_gamma   90.00
#
_symmetry.space_group_name_H-M   'P 1'
#
loop_
_entity.id
_entity.type
_entity.pdbx_description
1 polymer ?
#
loop_
_entity_poly.entity_id
_entity_poly.type
_entity_poly.pdbx_seq_one_letter_code
_entity_poly.pdbx_strand_id
1 'polypeptide(L)'
;MWGVRNAGAAALAIVSALCMSACTALEGLEPPPLETAFHPLPPPAEPPVPIPQSRTPPAPGSARAEIATWLSANGYRDFQVAALMQLADTESGFRPCVIGPGGYHYLYQWGGTRLRQLREYAQTSGCPQLKTQLAFADRELRSESSFSCFWGATSTPAAYVALRRIFGHGSC
;
A
#
# COMPACT_ATOMS: atom_id res chain seq x y z
N MET A 1 -5.34 -37.95 35.48
CA MET A 1 -6.12 -36.79 35.96
C MET A 1 -6.81 -36.17 34.75
N TRP A 2 -8.15 -36.27 34.71
CA TRP A 2 -9.01 -35.64 33.71
C TRP A 2 -9.19 -34.15 34.04
N GLY A 3 -9.19 -33.29 33.01
CA GLY A 3 -9.32 -31.84 33.17
C GLY A 3 -10.05 -31.20 31.99
N VAL A 4 -11.38 -31.41 32.00
CA VAL A 4 -12.49 -30.53 31.56
C VAL A 4 -12.26 -29.56 30.39
N ARG A 5 -13.01 -29.82 29.31
CA ARG A 5 -13.29 -28.93 28.17
C ARG A 5 -14.26 -27.82 28.59
N ASN A 6 -13.98 -26.57 28.24
CA ASN A 6 -14.98 -25.50 28.26
C ASN A 6 -15.16 -24.94 26.85
N ALA A 7 -16.34 -25.22 26.29
CA ALA A 7 -16.86 -24.65 25.05
C ALA A 7 -17.65 -23.38 25.41
N GLY A 8 -17.29 -22.25 24.83
CA GLY A 8 -18.04 -21.00 24.91
C GLY A 8 -18.47 -20.58 23.51
N ALA A 9 -19.70 -20.88 23.14
CA ALA A 9 -20.35 -20.35 21.95
C ALA A 9 -21.06 -19.04 22.33
N ALA A 10 -20.63 -17.91 21.76
CA ALA A 10 -21.36 -16.65 21.84
C ALA A 10 -21.91 -16.33 20.44
N ALA A 11 -23.20 -16.59 20.27
CA ALA A 11 -23.97 -16.12 19.13
C ALA A 11 -24.31 -14.64 19.33
N LEU A 12 -23.94 -13.79 18.38
CA LEU A 12 -24.46 -12.42 18.30
C LEU A 12 -25.06 -12.21 16.92
N ALA A 13 -26.38 -12.21 16.87
CA ALA A 13 -27.17 -11.75 15.73
C ALA A 13 -27.38 -10.25 15.87
N ILE A 14 -26.84 -9.45 14.95
CA ILE A 14 -27.14 -8.02 14.86
C ILE A 14 -27.94 -7.78 13.59
N VAL A 15 -29.19 -7.40 13.83
CA VAL A 15 -30.18 -6.95 12.85
C VAL A 15 -29.79 -5.54 12.41
N SER A 16 -29.41 -5.37 11.14
CA SER A 16 -29.22 -4.04 10.55
C SER A 16 -30.37 -3.73 9.61
N ALA A 17 -31.25 -2.86 10.08
CA ALA A 17 -32.37 -2.28 9.33
C ALA A 17 -31.84 -1.38 8.20
N LEU A 18 -32.28 -1.66 6.98
CA LEU A 18 -32.05 -0.85 5.79
C LEU A 18 -32.98 0.37 5.81
N CYS A 19 -32.47 1.54 6.19
CA CYS A 19 -33.13 2.82 5.91
C CYS A 19 -32.75 3.27 4.51
N MET A 20 -33.65 3.07 3.55
CA MET A 20 -33.64 3.72 2.24
C MET A 20 -33.94 5.22 2.45
N SER A 21 -32.93 6.08 2.35
CA SER A 21 -33.15 7.53 2.24
C SER A 21 -32.98 7.93 0.78
N ALA A 22 -34.11 8.19 0.13
CA ALA A 22 -34.19 8.76 -1.20
C ALA A 22 -33.80 10.25 -1.15
N CYS A 23 -32.79 10.66 -1.90
CA CYS A 23 -32.54 12.07 -2.20
C CYS A 23 -33.20 12.41 -3.53
N THR A 24 -34.36 13.06 -3.45
CA THR A 24 -34.99 13.82 -4.52
C THR A 24 -34.33 15.18 -4.70
N ALA A 25 -34.38 15.68 -5.94
CA ALA A 25 -34.27 17.06 -6.37
C ALA A 25 -32.85 17.66 -6.48
N LEU A 26 -32.30 17.59 -7.69
CA LEU A 26 -31.34 18.57 -8.21
C LEU A 26 -31.97 19.18 -9.49
N GLU A 27 -32.87 20.13 -9.30
CA GLU A 27 -33.36 21.00 -10.40
C GLU A 27 -32.46 22.23 -10.52
N GLY A 28 -32.17 22.62 -11.76
CA GLY A 28 -31.85 24.00 -12.09
C GLY A 28 -30.37 24.36 -12.13
N LEU A 29 -29.64 23.83 -13.11
CA LEU A 29 -28.46 24.53 -13.64
C LEU A 29 -28.66 24.75 -15.14
N GLU A 30 -28.90 26.01 -15.48
CA GLU A 30 -28.93 26.52 -16.84
C GLU A 30 -27.57 26.29 -17.50
N PRO A 31 -27.50 25.60 -18.65
CA PRO A 31 -26.22 25.36 -19.31
C PRO A 31 -25.69 26.69 -19.88
N PRO A 32 -24.42 27.03 -19.64
CA PRO A 32 -23.81 28.20 -20.24
C PRO A 32 -23.80 28.10 -21.77
N PRO A 33 -23.82 29.25 -22.47
CA PRO A 33 -23.77 29.28 -23.93
C PRO A 33 -22.51 28.57 -24.44
N LEU A 34 -22.72 27.69 -25.42
CA LEU A 34 -21.67 26.99 -26.16
C LEU A 34 -20.96 27.98 -27.10
N GLU A 35 -20.08 28.83 -26.55
CA GLU A 35 -19.08 29.54 -27.34
C GLU A 35 -18.02 28.56 -27.82
N THR A 36 -18.33 27.93 -28.94
CA THR A 36 -17.48 27.75 -30.12
C THR A 36 -16.02 28.22 -29.99
N ALA A 37 -15.21 27.48 -29.23
CA ALA A 37 -13.76 27.58 -29.27
C ALA A 37 -13.20 26.46 -30.16
N PHE A 38 -13.35 26.59 -31.48
CA PHE A 38 -12.60 25.77 -32.45
C PHE A 38 -11.15 26.26 -32.53
N HIS A 39 -10.43 26.21 -31.41
CA HIS A 39 -8.98 26.19 -31.47
C HIS A 39 -8.56 24.79 -31.92
N PRO A 40 -7.68 24.65 -32.94
CA PRO A 40 -7.05 23.38 -33.24
C PRO A 40 -6.43 22.85 -31.95
N LEU A 41 -6.92 21.71 -31.47
CA LEU A 41 -6.30 21.01 -30.35
C LEU A 41 -4.82 20.80 -30.71
N PRO A 42 -3.87 21.17 -29.84
CA PRO A 42 -2.49 20.75 -30.03
C PRO A 42 -2.48 19.23 -30.21
N PRO A 43 -1.59 18.69 -31.07
CA PRO A 43 -1.48 17.25 -31.24
C PRO A 43 -1.35 16.60 -29.85
N PRO A 44 -2.05 15.48 -29.60
CA PRO A 44 -1.93 14.76 -28.34
C PRO A 44 -0.45 14.60 -28.02
N ALA A 45 -0.03 15.06 -26.84
CA ALA A 45 1.35 14.87 -26.41
C ALA A 45 1.68 13.38 -26.55
N GLU A 46 2.74 13.06 -27.30
CA GLU A 46 3.16 11.69 -27.48
C GLU A 46 3.27 11.02 -26.11
N PRO A 47 2.74 9.80 -25.94
CA PRO A 47 2.83 9.09 -24.68
C PRO A 47 4.31 9.05 -24.26
N PRO A 48 4.66 9.45 -23.03
CA PRO A 48 6.05 9.45 -22.60
C PRO A 48 6.62 8.05 -22.80
N VAL A 49 7.71 7.96 -23.57
CA VAL A 49 8.43 6.70 -23.78
C VAL A 49 8.79 6.15 -22.39
N PRO A 50 8.41 4.90 -22.05
CA PRO A 50 8.77 4.31 -20.77
C PRO A 50 10.29 4.30 -20.64
N ILE A 51 10.83 5.05 -19.68
CA ILE A 51 12.28 5.05 -19.42
C ILE A 51 12.69 3.61 -19.08
N PRO A 52 13.68 3.02 -19.77
CA PRO A 52 14.17 1.69 -19.44
C PRO A 52 14.61 1.65 -17.98
N GLN A 53 13.90 0.90 -17.15
CA GLN A 53 14.26 0.71 -15.76
C GLN A 53 15.48 -0.22 -15.69
N SER A 54 16.45 0.14 -14.85
CA SER A 54 17.63 -0.71 -14.60
C SER A 54 17.20 -2.07 -14.08
N ARG A 55 17.75 -3.13 -14.68
CA ARG A 55 17.55 -4.51 -14.20
C ARG A 55 18.38 -4.82 -12.95
N THR A 56 19.40 -4.01 -12.68
CA THR A 56 20.27 -4.20 -11.52
C THR A 56 19.63 -3.56 -10.30
N PRO A 57 19.48 -4.30 -9.19
CA PRO A 57 18.96 -3.74 -7.95
C PRO A 57 19.83 -2.58 -7.46
N PRO A 58 19.23 -1.48 -6.96
CA PRO A 58 20.00 -0.36 -6.43
C PRO A 58 20.81 -0.78 -5.20
N ALA A 59 21.97 -0.15 -5.01
CA ALA A 59 22.73 -0.25 -3.76
C ALA A 59 21.89 0.30 -2.60
N PRO A 60 22.09 -0.16 -1.34
CA PRO A 60 21.26 0.24 -0.20
C PRO A 60 21.11 1.75 -0.01
N GLY A 61 22.19 2.53 -0.19
CA GLY A 61 22.14 3.99 -0.09
C GLY A 61 21.25 4.64 -1.15
N SER A 62 21.33 4.16 -2.41
CA SER A 62 20.46 4.63 -3.50
C SER A 62 19.01 4.20 -3.30
N ALA A 63 18.80 2.95 -2.85
CA ALA A 63 17.46 2.45 -2.53
C ALA A 63 16.81 3.30 -1.44
N ARG A 64 17.54 3.63 -0.37
CA ARG A 64 17.07 4.48 0.73
C ARG A 64 16.55 5.84 0.22
N ALA A 65 17.32 6.52 -0.61
CA ALA A 65 16.92 7.82 -1.16
C ALA A 65 15.71 7.69 -2.10
N GLU A 66 15.67 6.65 -2.93
CA GLU A 66 14.57 6.40 -3.85
C GLU A 66 13.26 6.08 -3.12
N ILE A 67 13.30 5.27 -2.05
CA ILE A 67 12.13 4.95 -1.24
C ILE A 67 11.55 6.20 -0.59
N ALA A 68 12.39 7.01 0.07
CA ALA A 68 11.93 8.25 0.72
C ALA A 68 11.28 9.20 -0.30
N THR A 69 11.94 9.42 -1.44
CA THR A 69 11.43 10.28 -2.51
C THR A 69 10.10 9.75 -3.06
N TRP A 70 10.01 8.44 -3.31
CA TRP A 70 8.79 7.84 -3.84
C TRP A 70 7.63 7.95 -2.85
N LEU A 71 7.85 7.66 -1.56
CA LEU A 71 6.79 7.74 -0.55
C LEU A 71 6.29 9.18 -0.38
N SER A 72 7.17 10.17 -0.28
CA SER A 72 6.78 11.58 -0.21
C SER A 72 5.98 12.00 -1.45
N ALA A 73 6.41 11.59 -2.65
CA ALA A 73 5.69 11.87 -3.90
C ALA A 73 4.30 11.20 -3.98
N ASN A 74 4.05 10.14 -3.21
CA ASN A 74 2.78 9.43 -3.14
C ASN A 74 1.91 9.85 -1.93
N GLY A 75 2.19 11.02 -1.34
CA GLY A 75 1.32 11.66 -0.34
C GLY A 75 1.45 11.11 1.08
N TYR A 76 2.52 10.38 1.38
CA TYR A 76 2.83 9.95 2.75
C TYR A 76 3.31 11.14 3.58
N ARG A 77 2.84 11.24 4.83
CA ARG A 77 3.31 12.24 5.79
C ARG A 77 4.73 11.90 6.25
N ASP A 78 5.51 12.90 6.66
CA ASP A 78 6.92 12.69 7.06
C ASP A 78 7.13 11.59 8.11
N PHE A 79 6.24 11.49 9.11
CA PHE A 79 6.33 10.43 10.10
C PHE A 79 5.97 9.03 9.56
N GLN A 80 5.10 8.95 8.55
CA GLN A 80 4.76 7.70 7.88
C GLN A 80 5.91 7.25 6.98
N VAL A 81 6.54 8.21 6.26
CA VAL A 81 7.78 7.96 5.52
C VAL A 81 8.84 7.44 6.49
N ALA A 82 9.09 8.12 7.60
CA ALA A 82 10.06 7.70 8.60
C ALA A 82 9.78 6.28 9.15
N ALA A 83 8.51 5.95 9.42
CA ALA A 83 8.12 4.62 9.91
C ALA A 83 8.36 3.52 8.86
N LEU A 84 8.01 3.76 7.59
CA LEU A 84 8.27 2.82 6.49
C LEU A 84 9.77 2.67 6.22
N MET A 85 10.53 3.77 6.30
CA MET A 85 11.99 3.74 6.18
C MET A 85 12.63 2.91 7.31
N GLN A 86 12.15 3.08 8.54
CA GLN A 86 12.60 2.28 9.68
C GLN A 86 12.24 0.80 9.50
N LEU A 87 11.07 0.48 8.95
CA LEU A 87 10.69 -0.89 8.62
C LEU A 87 11.61 -1.47 7.55
N ALA A 88 11.83 -0.79 6.43
CA ALA A 88 12.72 -1.25 5.37
C ALA A 88 14.16 -1.50 5.86
N ASP A 89 14.67 -0.65 6.74
CA ASP A 89 15.98 -0.82 7.39
C ASP A 89 16.00 -2.07 8.26
N THR A 90 15.00 -2.22 9.14
CA THR A 90 14.87 -3.36 10.06
C THR A 90 14.76 -4.69 9.30
N GLU A 91 13.96 -4.72 8.24
CA GLU A 91 13.60 -5.95 7.53
C GLU A 91 14.66 -6.37 6.51
N SER A 92 15.28 -5.42 5.79
CA SER A 92 16.19 -5.75 4.68
C SER A 92 17.48 -4.96 4.65
N GLY A 93 17.66 -3.95 5.51
CA GLY A 93 18.75 -2.97 5.38
C GLY A 93 18.71 -2.27 4.02
N PHE A 94 17.51 -1.96 3.52
CA PHE A 94 17.27 -1.37 2.18
C PHE A 94 17.77 -2.22 1.00
N ARG A 95 17.82 -3.54 1.14
CA ARG A 95 18.22 -4.46 0.06
C ARG A 95 16.98 -5.06 -0.62
N PRO A 96 16.55 -4.55 -1.78
CA PRO A 96 15.28 -4.97 -2.40
C PRO A 96 15.27 -6.43 -2.86
N CYS A 97 16.43 -7.08 -3.00
CA CYS A 97 16.54 -8.47 -3.46
C CYS A 97 17.12 -9.43 -2.41
N VAL A 98 16.97 -9.11 -1.13
CA VAL A 98 17.40 -10.01 -0.05
C VAL A 98 16.38 -11.13 0.18
N ILE A 99 16.86 -12.29 0.63
CA ILE A 99 16.02 -13.38 1.14
C ILE A 99 16.37 -13.52 2.62
N GLY A 100 15.38 -13.31 3.48
CA GLY A 100 15.50 -13.45 4.93
C GLY A 100 15.35 -14.90 5.41
N PRO A 101 15.65 -15.15 6.70
CA PRO A 101 15.42 -16.44 7.33
C PRO A 101 13.93 -16.80 7.28
N GLY A 102 13.57 -18.08 7.13
CA GLY A 102 12.17 -18.50 7.05
C GLY A 102 11.49 -18.27 5.70
N GLY A 103 12.25 -17.89 4.66
CA GLY A 103 11.72 -17.73 3.30
C GLY A 103 10.93 -16.44 3.10
N TYR A 104 11.24 -15.40 3.87
CA TYR A 104 10.76 -14.05 3.61
C TYR A 104 11.63 -13.38 2.54
N HIS A 105 11.05 -12.52 1.72
CA HIS A 105 11.74 -11.93 0.57
C HIS A 105 11.59 -10.41 0.50
N TYR A 106 12.61 -9.79 -0.10
CA TYR A 106 12.62 -8.41 -0.60
C TYR A 106 12.52 -7.33 0.48
N LEU A 107 12.16 -6.09 0.10
CA LEU A 107 12.29 -4.89 0.92
C LEU A 107 11.62 -4.96 2.29
N TYR A 108 10.39 -5.48 2.36
CA TYR A 108 9.61 -5.61 3.60
C TYR A 108 9.40 -7.06 4.04
N GLN A 109 10.28 -7.98 3.60
CA GLN A 109 10.27 -9.38 4.02
C GLN A 109 8.90 -10.05 3.86
N TRP A 110 8.31 -9.95 2.65
CA TRP A 110 7.03 -10.61 2.36
C TRP A 110 7.20 -12.13 2.34
N GLY A 111 6.24 -12.84 2.94
CA GLY A 111 6.17 -14.30 2.97
C GLY A 111 4.78 -14.82 2.57
N GLY A 112 4.69 -16.14 2.36
CA GLY A 112 3.42 -16.85 2.15
C GLY A 112 2.54 -16.26 1.03
N THR A 113 1.27 -16.00 1.33
CA THR A 113 0.29 -15.44 0.39
C THR A 113 0.70 -14.06 -0.12
N ARG A 114 1.23 -13.18 0.73
CA ARG A 114 1.62 -11.82 0.33
C ARG A 114 2.76 -11.83 -0.67
N LEU A 115 3.74 -12.72 -0.48
CA LEU A 115 4.83 -12.93 -1.43
C LEU A 115 4.31 -13.42 -2.80
N ARG A 116 3.36 -14.36 -2.80
CA ARG A 116 2.72 -14.83 -4.04
C ARG A 116 2.03 -13.67 -4.77
N GLN A 117 1.25 -12.86 -4.06
CA GLN A 117 0.58 -11.69 -4.61
C GLN A 117 1.57 -10.65 -5.17
N LEU A 118 2.72 -10.44 -4.51
CA LEU A 118 3.77 -9.55 -5.01
C LEU A 118 4.36 -10.07 -6.33
N ARG A 119 4.63 -11.37 -6.44
CA ARG A 119 5.15 -11.97 -7.68
C ARG A 119 4.14 -11.91 -8.82
N GLU A 120 2.87 -12.15 -8.53
CA GLU A 120 1.76 -11.98 -9.48
C GLU A 120 1.66 -10.51 -9.94
N TYR A 121 1.67 -9.57 -9.00
CA TYR A 121 1.64 -8.13 -9.30
C TYR A 121 2.83 -7.68 -10.15
N ALA A 122 4.03 -8.21 -9.85
CA ALA A 122 5.26 -7.90 -10.57
C ALA A 122 5.44 -8.71 -11.87
N GLN A 123 4.57 -9.69 -12.14
CA GLN A 123 4.67 -10.61 -13.27
C GLN A 123 6.05 -11.28 -13.39
N THR A 124 6.65 -11.65 -12.25
CA THR A 124 7.98 -12.26 -12.21
C THR A 124 8.13 -13.24 -11.07
N SER A 125 8.88 -14.32 -11.30
CA SER A 125 9.34 -15.26 -10.27
C SER A 125 10.66 -14.82 -9.60
N GLY A 126 11.37 -13.85 -10.20
CA GLY A 126 12.65 -13.32 -9.73
C GLY A 126 12.49 -12.23 -8.67
N CYS A 127 13.51 -11.36 -8.56
CA CYS A 127 13.40 -10.16 -7.73
C CYS A 127 12.61 -9.07 -8.46
N PRO A 128 11.48 -8.58 -7.92
CA PRO A 128 10.78 -7.43 -8.46
C PRO A 128 11.63 -6.17 -8.34
N GLN A 129 11.42 -5.21 -9.23
CA GLN A 129 12.09 -3.91 -9.14
C GLN A 129 11.66 -3.15 -7.89
N LEU A 130 12.53 -2.27 -7.36
CA LEU A 130 12.24 -1.49 -6.16
C LEU A 130 10.92 -0.71 -6.26
N LYS A 131 10.71 0.02 -7.37
CA LYS A 131 9.45 0.76 -7.59
C LYS A 131 8.21 -0.14 -7.62
N THR A 132 8.32 -1.35 -8.18
CA THR A 132 7.23 -2.34 -8.18
C THR A 132 6.93 -2.82 -6.76
N GLN A 133 7.95 -3.06 -5.94
CA GLN A 133 7.78 -3.43 -4.54
C GLN A 133 7.11 -2.30 -3.74
N LEU A 134 7.48 -1.04 -3.99
CA LEU A 134 6.86 0.13 -3.36
C LEU A 134 5.41 0.33 -3.79
N ALA A 135 5.11 0.18 -5.07
CA ALA A 135 3.74 0.25 -5.58
C ALA A 135 2.86 -0.88 -5.00
N PHE A 136 3.41 -2.09 -4.84
CA PHE A 136 2.71 -3.18 -4.17
C PHE A 136 2.45 -2.87 -2.69
N ALA A 137 3.46 -2.36 -1.96
CA ALA A 137 3.31 -1.96 -0.56
C ALA A 137 2.24 -0.87 -0.40
N ASP A 138 2.24 0.14 -1.26
CA ASP A 138 1.23 1.21 -1.25
C ASP A 138 -0.18 0.67 -1.49
N ARG A 139 -0.33 -0.27 -2.44
CA ARG A 139 -1.59 -0.96 -2.67
C ARG A 139 -2.06 -1.72 -1.43
N GLU A 140 -1.20 -2.51 -0.79
CA GLU A 140 -1.54 -3.22 0.46
C GLU A 140 -1.99 -2.22 1.52
N LEU A 141 -1.20 -1.18 1.77
CA LEU A 141 -1.47 -0.15 2.78
C LEU A 141 -2.83 0.52 2.55
N ARG A 142 -3.19 0.85 1.31
CA ARG A 142 -4.43 1.58 1.00
C ARG A 142 -5.66 0.70 0.90
N SER A 143 -5.50 -0.54 0.45
CA SER A 143 -6.62 -1.42 0.10
C SER A 143 -7.05 -2.32 1.26
N GLU A 144 -6.16 -2.63 2.20
CA GLU A 144 -6.48 -3.53 3.31
C GLU A 144 -6.83 -2.74 4.58
N SER A 145 -8.00 -3.03 5.16
CA SER A 145 -8.48 -2.40 6.39
C SER A 145 -7.60 -2.68 7.61
N SER A 146 -6.77 -3.73 7.55
CA SER A 146 -5.76 -4.07 8.55
C SER A 146 -4.75 -2.93 8.78
N PHE A 147 -4.52 -2.06 7.78
CA PHE A 147 -3.62 -0.90 7.88
C PHE A 147 -4.28 0.39 8.37
N SER A 148 -5.55 0.35 8.81
CA SER A 148 -6.26 1.52 9.33
C SER A 148 -5.51 2.25 10.46
N CYS A 149 -4.88 1.52 11.40
CA CYS A 149 -4.11 2.15 12.48
C CYS A 149 -2.80 2.82 12.01
N PHE A 150 -2.20 2.37 10.91
CA PHE A 150 -1.07 3.08 10.30
C PHE A 150 -1.52 4.43 9.72
N TRP A 151 -2.68 4.46 9.07
CA TRP A 151 -3.26 5.71 8.54
C TRP A 151 -3.79 6.65 9.61
N GLY A 152 -4.29 6.11 10.73
CA GLY A 152 -4.73 6.89 11.89
C GLY A 152 -3.60 7.35 12.82
N ALA A 153 -2.37 6.89 12.60
CA ALA A 153 -1.23 7.28 13.45
C ALA A 153 -0.90 8.77 13.32
N THR A 154 -0.42 9.36 14.41
CA THR A 154 -0.03 10.78 14.49
C THR A 154 1.45 11.00 14.75
N SER A 155 2.24 9.92 14.88
CA SER A 155 3.68 9.97 15.15
C SER A 155 4.41 8.78 14.54
N THR A 156 5.73 8.90 14.37
CA THR A 156 6.57 7.84 13.81
C THR A 156 6.52 6.55 14.64
N PRO A 157 6.66 6.59 15.99
CA PRO A 157 6.59 5.36 16.79
C PRO A 157 5.24 4.65 16.67
N ALA A 158 4.13 5.40 16.67
CA ALA A 158 2.79 4.81 16.51
C ALA A 158 2.61 4.15 15.13
N ALA A 159 3.05 4.82 14.06
CA ALA A 159 3.01 4.28 12.71
C ALA A 159 3.89 3.03 12.56
N TYR A 160 5.09 3.03 13.14
CA TYR A 160 6.00 1.87 13.10
C TYR A 160 5.44 0.67 13.88
N VAL A 161 4.87 0.89 15.07
CA VAL A 161 4.22 -0.17 15.84
C VAL A 161 3.04 -0.77 15.07
N ALA A 162 2.22 0.06 14.43
CA ALA A 162 1.13 -0.41 13.58
C ALA A 162 1.64 -1.31 12.44
N LEU A 163 2.69 -0.88 11.73
CA LEU A 163 3.32 -1.70 10.68
C LEU A 163 3.82 -3.04 11.21
N ARG A 164 4.55 -3.06 12.34
CA ARG A 164 5.08 -4.30 12.92
C ARG A 164 3.99 -5.29 13.34
N ARG A 165 2.86 -4.80 13.85
CA ARG A 165 1.70 -5.65 14.17
C ARG A 165 1.10 -6.28 12.92
N ILE A 166 0.94 -5.54 11.84
CA ILE A 166 0.29 -6.07 10.63
C ILE A 166 1.19 -7.06 9.91
N PHE A 167 2.48 -6.74 9.80
CA PHE A 167 3.45 -7.64 9.17
C PHE A 167 3.73 -8.92 10.01
N GLY A 168 3.52 -8.89 11.33
CA GLY A 168 3.75 -10.04 12.22
C GLY A 168 2.51 -10.80 12.71
N HIS A 169 1.36 -10.14 12.87
CA HIS A 169 0.19 -10.63 13.61
C HIS A 169 -1.17 -10.42 12.92
N GLY A 170 -1.23 -9.81 11.74
CA GLY A 170 -2.39 -9.84 10.85
C GLY A 170 -3.47 -8.77 11.06
N SER A 171 -3.44 -7.99 12.14
CA SER A 171 -4.27 -6.78 12.28
C SER A 171 -3.74 -5.88 13.38
N CYS A 172 -4.17 -4.61 13.38
CA CYS A 172 -3.86 -3.67 14.45
C CYS A 172 -4.81 -3.76 15.64
#